data_AF-A0A8J2VTJ9-F1
#
_entry.id   AF-A0A8J2VTJ9-F1
#
_cell.length_a   1.000
_cell.length_b   1.000
_cell.length_c   1.000
_cell.angle_alpha   90.00
_cell.angle_beta   90.00
_cell.angle_gamma   90.00
#
_symmetry.space_group_name_H-M   'P 1'
#
loop_
_entity.id
_entity.type
_entity.pdbx_description
1 polymer ?
#
loop_
_entity_poly.entity_id
_entity_poly.type
_entity_poly.pdbx_seq_one_letter_code
_entity_poly.pdbx_strand_id
1 'polypeptide(L)'
;MINTERLLVLYGSQTFTAQEIAERIWRTTKVLGFKGPVQAMDDYSISKLIHEEFALFVCSTTGQGDEPDNMKRFWKFLLRKNLPSNSLVKLKFGVIGLGDSSYTKFNFVAKKLHKRLIQLGATPILDLGLCDYQHDLGHDAILSPWLKDFLSIIKTYFPNIPTDTIKSSFVPRWKVSLIKTENHENGATFNEDIYFRNGRKDHFLDTSYFEVEKNIRTTDETHFQDVRLITLKVCEDKLLDYKPGDVFNIRPRNSKEDVDDLFDIFDTHNLDIKPYYRLKVEQCHDGK
;
A
#
# COMPACT_ATOMS: atom_id res chain seq x y z
N MET A 1 18.96 -6.27 -23.98
CA MET A 1 18.32 -5.01 -24.39
C MET A 1 17.90 -4.28 -23.13
N ILE A 2 18.46 -3.10 -22.87
CA ILE A 2 18.02 -2.24 -21.78
C ILE A 2 16.60 -1.81 -22.12
N ASN A 3 15.64 -2.10 -21.23
CA ASN A 3 14.25 -1.72 -21.43
C ASN A 3 14.12 -0.23 -21.12
N THR A 4 14.33 0.62 -22.14
CA THR A 4 14.30 2.08 -22.07
C THR A 4 12.90 2.65 -21.77
N GLU A 5 11.97 1.86 -21.26
CA GLU A 5 10.63 2.30 -20.84
C GLU A 5 10.25 1.64 -19.50
N ARG A 6 11.23 1.15 -18.73
CA ARG A 6 10.97 0.54 -17.41
C ARG A 6 11.17 1.57 -16.30
N LEU A 7 10.12 1.81 -15.53
CA LEU A 7 10.14 2.58 -14.29
C LEU A 7 9.56 1.73 -13.16
N LEU A 8 10.41 1.38 -12.19
CA LEU A 8 10.03 0.61 -11.02
C LEU A 8 9.37 1.52 -9.97
N VAL A 9 8.29 1.08 -9.34
CA VAL A 9 7.73 1.75 -8.15
C VAL A 9 7.76 0.79 -6.98
N LEU A 10 8.41 1.17 -5.88
CA LEU A 10 8.46 0.38 -4.65
C LEU A 10 7.81 1.11 -3.50
N TYR A 11 7.13 0.37 -2.61
CA TYR A 11 6.51 0.97 -1.44
C TYR A 11 6.80 0.26 -0.12
N GLY A 12 6.86 1.06 0.96
CA GLY A 12 6.82 0.63 2.35
C GLY A 12 5.61 1.24 3.05
N SER A 13 4.67 0.40 3.51
CA SER A 13 3.39 0.83 4.09
C SER A 13 2.99 -0.02 5.27
N GLN A 14 2.55 0.61 6.37
CA GLN A 14 1.96 -0.10 7.52
C GLN A 14 0.45 -0.25 7.37
N THR A 15 -0.24 0.84 7.01
CA THR A 15 -1.71 0.93 6.91
C THR A 15 -2.16 1.24 5.48
N PHE A 16 -1.43 0.70 4.49
CA PHE A 16 -1.73 0.78 3.05
C PHE A 16 -1.73 2.17 2.37
N THR A 17 -1.64 3.29 3.09
CA THR A 17 -1.61 4.64 2.46
C THR A 17 -0.44 4.83 1.49
N ALA A 18 0.76 4.35 1.84
CA ALA A 18 1.93 4.41 0.94
C ALA A 18 1.77 3.49 -0.27
N GLN A 19 1.10 2.35 -0.08
CA GLN A 19 0.76 1.47 -1.19
C GLN A 19 -0.20 2.17 -2.16
N GLU A 20 -1.28 2.78 -1.66
CA GLU A 20 -2.25 3.48 -2.50
C GLU A 20 -1.59 4.59 -3.33
N ILE A 21 -0.76 5.42 -2.68
CA ILE A 21 -0.03 6.50 -3.36
C ILE A 21 0.94 5.91 -4.40
N ALA A 22 1.69 4.86 -4.07
CA ALA A 22 2.56 4.19 -5.04
C ALA A 22 1.79 3.63 -6.24
N GLU A 23 0.62 3.03 -6.01
CA GLU A 23 -0.24 2.54 -7.09
C GLU A 23 -0.81 3.68 -7.95
N ARG A 24 -1.18 4.82 -7.34
CA ARG A 24 -1.63 6.01 -8.08
C ARG A 24 -0.52 6.53 -8.99
N ILE A 25 0.70 6.67 -8.47
CA ILE A 25 1.88 7.05 -9.26
C ILE A 25 2.12 6.04 -10.38
N TRP A 26 2.09 4.76 -10.06
CA TRP A 26 2.29 3.70 -11.03
C TRP A 26 1.24 3.76 -12.15
N ARG A 27 -0.05 3.94 -11.85
CA ARG A 27 -1.11 4.12 -12.87
C ARG A 27 -0.80 5.30 -13.79
N THR A 28 -0.38 6.43 -13.23
CA THR A 28 0.05 7.61 -14.02
C THR A 28 1.20 7.23 -14.97
N THR A 29 2.23 6.54 -14.47
CA THR A 29 3.35 6.11 -15.33
C THR A 29 2.92 5.06 -16.38
N LYS A 30 1.95 4.20 -16.08
CA LYS A 30 1.42 3.22 -17.03
C LYS A 30 0.69 3.87 -18.20
N VAL A 31 -0.13 4.87 -17.93
CA VAL A 31 -0.82 5.63 -18.99
C VAL A 31 0.18 6.30 -19.93
N LEU A 32 1.36 6.65 -19.41
CA LEU A 32 2.47 7.20 -20.19
C LEU A 32 3.29 6.14 -20.94
N GLY A 33 2.97 4.86 -20.82
CA GLY A 33 3.64 3.76 -21.55
C GLY A 33 4.76 3.07 -20.78
N PHE A 34 5.05 3.44 -19.53
CA PHE A 34 6.07 2.75 -18.74
C PHE A 34 5.68 1.29 -18.43
N LYS A 35 6.65 0.39 -18.44
CA LYS A 35 6.43 -1.06 -18.32
C LYS A 35 6.80 -1.64 -16.95
N GLY A 36 7.38 -0.85 -16.04
CA GLY A 36 7.79 -1.37 -14.73
C GLY A 36 6.61 -1.68 -13.78
N PRO A 37 6.87 -2.48 -12.73
CA PRO A 37 5.86 -2.91 -11.77
C PRO A 37 5.74 -1.93 -10.59
N VAL A 38 4.67 -2.10 -9.80
CA VAL A 38 4.53 -1.56 -8.45
C VAL A 38 4.51 -2.70 -7.44
N GLN A 39 5.40 -2.69 -6.46
CA GLN A 39 5.55 -3.80 -5.50
C GLN A 39 5.92 -3.29 -4.10
N ALA A 40 5.56 -4.05 -3.06
CA ALA A 40 6.12 -3.83 -1.74
C ALA A 40 7.64 -4.02 -1.78
N MET A 41 8.38 -3.27 -0.97
CA MET A 41 9.84 -3.31 -0.95
C MET A 41 10.37 -4.72 -0.60
N ASP A 42 9.70 -5.44 0.30
CA ASP A 42 10.10 -6.79 0.70
C ASP A 42 9.70 -7.90 -0.29
N ASP A 43 8.77 -7.62 -1.21
CA ASP A 43 8.40 -8.52 -2.32
C ASP A 43 9.35 -8.36 -3.52
N TYR A 44 10.06 -7.23 -3.62
CA TYR A 44 11.01 -6.98 -4.68
C TYR A 44 12.38 -7.62 -4.37
N SER A 45 12.91 -8.37 -5.34
CA SER A 45 14.26 -8.94 -5.22
C SER A 45 15.32 -7.84 -5.27
N ILE A 46 15.80 -7.40 -4.10
CA ILE A 46 16.78 -6.30 -3.98
C ILE A 46 18.05 -6.50 -4.82
N SER A 47 18.46 -7.74 -5.10
CA SER A 47 19.58 -8.04 -6.01
C SER A 47 19.36 -7.51 -7.43
N LYS A 48 18.12 -7.33 -7.87
CA LYS A 48 17.77 -6.76 -9.18
C LYS A 48 17.88 -5.23 -9.20
N LEU A 49 17.93 -4.57 -8.04
CA LEU A 49 17.94 -3.10 -7.95
C LEU A 49 19.15 -2.47 -8.64
N ILE A 50 20.30 -3.14 -8.63
CA ILE A 50 21.54 -2.69 -9.30
C ILE A 50 21.40 -2.62 -10.83
N HIS A 51 20.37 -3.26 -11.39
CA HIS A 51 20.08 -3.29 -12.82
C HIS A 51 18.97 -2.31 -13.22
N GLU A 52 18.31 -1.67 -12.26
CA GLU A 52 17.27 -0.68 -12.53
C GLU A 52 17.90 0.69 -12.84
N GLU A 53 17.39 1.35 -13.87
CA GLU A 53 17.83 2.69 -14.25
C GLU A 53 16.94 3.78 -13.67
N PHE A 54 15.64 3.50 -13.47
CA PHE A 54 14.67 4.44 -12.91
C PHE A 54 13.80 3.74 -11.86
N ALA A 55 13.78 4.27 -10.63
CA ALA A 55 12.88 3.79 -9.59
C ALA A 55 12.28 4.93 -8.76
N LEU A 56 11.02 4.80 -8.40
CA LEU A 56 10.34 5.64 -7.43
C LEU A 56 10.09 4.85 -6.15
N PHE A 57 10.38 5.45 -5.00
CA PHE A 57 10.15 4.85 -3.70
C PHE A 57 9.11 5.65 -2.92
N VAL A 58 8.10 4.99 -2.39
CA VAL A 58 7.08 5.60 -1.54
C VAL A 58 7.12 4.94 -0.17
N CYS A 59 7.42 5.65 0.91
CA CYS A 59 7.45 5.02 2.23
C CYS A 59 6.84 5.88 3.32
N SER A 60 6.04 5.24 4.16
CA SER A 60 5.56 5.82 5.41
C SER A 60 6.61 5.74 6.52
N THR A 61 6.47 6.60 7.53
CA THR A 61 7.19 6.48 8.80
C THR A 61 6.22 5.98 9.86
N THR A 62 6.63 4.99 10.65
CA THR A 62 5.78 4.34 11.68
C THR A 62 6.31 4.58 13.08
N GLY A 63 5.45 4.43 14.09
CA GLY A 63 5.82 4.43 15.51
C GLY A 63 6.74 5.59 15.88
N GLN A 64 7.93 5.27 16.38
CA GLN A 64 8.92 6.24 16.81
C GLN A 64 9.98 6.49 15.74
N GLY A 65 9.55 6.66 14.49
CA GLY A 65 10.45 6.90 13.36
C GLY A 65 11.01 5.64 12.71
N ASP A 66 10.27 4.53 12.78
CA ASP A 66 10.69 3.22 12.30
C ASP A 66 10.10 2.93 10.92
N GLU A 67 10.80 2.12 10.12
CA GLU A 67 10.31 1.67 8.83
C GLU A 67 9.08 0.75 8.95
N PRO A 68 8.16 0.79 7.97
CA PRO A 68 7.06 -0.15 7.90
C PRO A 68 7.52 -1.60 7.80
N ASP A 69 6.69 -2.53 8.27
CA ASP A 69 7.03 -3.96 8.32
C ASP A 69 7.42 -4.52 6.94
N ASN A 70 6.69 -4.17 5.89
CA ASN A 70 6.94 -4.60 4.50
C ASN A 70 8.12 -3.89 3.80
N MET A 71 8.94 -3.16 4.56
CA MET A 71 10.20 -2.53 4.13
C MET A 71 11.40 -3.03 4.94
N LYS A 72 11.20 -3.72 6.07
CA LYS A 72 12.27 -4.06 7.01
C LYS A 72 13.39 -4.87 6.37
N ARG A 73 13.07 -5.88 5.55
CA ARG A 73 14.09 -6.74 4.92
C ARG A 73 14.90 -5.96 3.90
N PHE A 74 14.21 -5.19 3.05
CA PHE A 74 14.83 -4.30 2.07
C PHE A 74 15.75 -3.27 2.73
N TRP A 75 15.26 -2.60 3.78
CA TRP A 75 15.99 -1.58 4.50
C TRP A 75 17.24 -2.13 5.21
N LYS A 76 17.11 -3.25 5.92
CA LYS A 76 18.23 -3.93 6.57
C LYS A 76 19.33 -4.31 5.58
N PHE A 77 18.96 -4.73 4.36
CA PHE A 77 19.94 -5.04 3.32
C PHE A 77 20.66 -3.78 2.85
N LEU A 78 19.94 -2.70 2.55
CA LEU A 78 20.55 -1.43 2.13
C LEU A 78 21.52 -0.88 3.18
N LEU A 79 21.28 -1.10 4.47
CA LEU A 79 22.15 -0.63 5.56
C LEU A 79 23.45 -1.45 5.76
N ARG A 80 23.68 -2.53 4.99
CA ARG A 80 24.90 -3.33 5.10
C ARG A 80 26.15 -2.49 4.77
N LYS A 81 27.15 -2.55 5.65
CA LYS A 81 28.39 -1.76 5.53
C LYS A 81 29.31 -2.21 4.39
N ASN A 82 29.20 -3.46 3.96
CA ASN A 82 30.03 -4.04 2.90
C ASN A 82 29.51 -3.79 1.49
N LEU A 83 28.42 -3.04 1.32
CA LEU A 83 27.95 -2.64 0.00
C LEU A 83 28.88 -1.56 -0.59
N PRO A 84 29.41 -1.76 -1.81
CA PRO A 84 30.17 -0.73 -2.51
C PRO A 84 29.38 0.57 -2.64
N SER A 85 30.05 1.71 -2.50
CA SER A 85 29.43 3.04 -2.60
C SER A 85 28.93 3.39 -4.01
N ASN A 86 29.22 2.56 -5.01
CA ASN A 86 28.76 2.68 -6.39
C ASN A 86 27.77 1.58 -6.79
N SER A 87 27.23 0.81 -5.82
CA SER A 87 26.31 -0.31 -6.07
C SER A 87 25.11 0.08 -6.93
N LEU A 88 24.63 1.31 -6.81
CA LEU A 88 23.45 1.85 -7.47
C LEU A 88 23.79 2.98 -8.44
N VAL A 89 25.02 3.02 -8.98
CA VAL A 89 25.49 4.11 -9.87
C VAL A 89 24.62 4.34 -11.12
N LYS A 90 23.90 3.30 -11.58
CA LYS A 90 22.99 3.40 -12.73
C LYS A 90 21.61 3.94 -12.37
N LEU A 91 21.24 3.86 -11.09
CA LEU A 91 19.90 4.14 -10.63
C LEU A 91 19.67 5.65 -10.51
N LYS A 92 18.73 6.15 -11.29
CA LYS A 92 18.08 7.44 -11.09
C LYS A 92 16.81 7.22 -10.29
N PHE A 93 16.57 8.03 -9.25
CA PHE A 93 15.46 7.75 -8.35
C PHE A 93 14.73 8.98 -7.82
N GLY A 94 13.48 8.78 -7.42
CA GLY A 94 12.69 9.71 -6.63
C GLY A 94 12.19 9.05 -5.36
N VAL A 95 12.00 9.83 -4.29
CA VAL A 95 11.43 9.33 -3.02
C VAL A 95 10.28 10.25 -2.63
N ILE A 96 9.17 9.64 -2.23
CA ILE A 96 8.04 10.30 -1.58
C ILE A 96 7.89 9.68 -0.19
N GLY A 97 8.04 10.52 0.82
CA GLY A 97 7.76 10.17 2.20
C GLY A 97 6.32 10.51 2.56
N LEU A 98 5.67 9.61 3.29
CA LEU A 98 4.44 9.91 4.02
C LEU A 98 4.78 10.01 5.51
N GLY A 99 4.51 11.17 6.09
CA GLY A 99 4.72 11.42 7.50
C GLY A 99 3.63 12.32 8.07
N ASP A 100 3.75 12.57 9.37
CA ASP A 100 2.86 13.43 10.13
C ASP A 100 3.73 14.38 10.95
N SER A 101 3.59 15.68 10.73
CA SER A 101 4.41 16.71 11.38
C SER A 101 4.11 16.90 12.87
N SER A 102 3.02 16.33 13.39
CA SER A 102 2.77 16.25 14.84
C SER A 102 3.77 15.31 15.55
N TYR A 103 4.46 14.44 14.80
CA TYR A 103 5.49 13.56 15.33
C TYR A 103 6.88 14.17 15.18
N THR A 104 7.71 14.03 16.20
CA THR A 104 9.09 14.55 16.23
C THR A 104 9.95 14.05 15.06
N LYS A 105 9.74 12.80 14.63
CA LYS A 105 10.46 12.15 13.53
C LYS A 105 9.68 12.22 12.21
N PHE A 106 9.23 13.43 11.86
CA PHE A 106 8.54 13.70 10.60
C PHE A 106 9.31 13.18 9.38
N ASN A 107 8.70 12.24 8.63
CA ASN A 107 9.24 11.63 7.41
C ASN A 107 10.64 11.00 7.56
N PHE A 108 11.00 10.55 8.76
CA PHE A 108 12.36 10.14 9.08
C PHE A 108 12.85 8.97 8.23
N VAL A 109 11.99 7.99 7.93
CA VAL A 109 12.35 6.82 7.12
C VAL A 109 12.67 7.23 5.68
N ALA A 110 11.85 8.09 5.07
CA ALA A 110 12.05 8.57 3.70
C ALA A 110 13.34 9.40 3.58
N LYS A 111 13.61 10.27 4.56
CA LYS A 111 14.86 11.05 4.65
C LYS A 111 16.10 10.13 4.71
N LYS A 112 16.03 9.07 5.53
CA LYS A 112 17.12 8.08 5.63
C LYS A 112 17.28 7.27 4.36
N LEU A 113 16.18 6.83 3.74
CA LEU A 113 16.19 6.09 2.49
C LEU A 113 16.84 6.91 1.38
N HIS A 114 16.39 8.15 1.18
CA HIS A 114 16.96 9.07 0.18
C HIS A 114 18.46 9.26 0.36
N LYS A 115 18.91 9.56 1.60
CA LYS A 115 20.34 9.71 1.91
C LYS A 115 21.12 8.43 1.63
N ARG A 116 20.56 7.27 1.97
CA ARG A 116 21.24 5.98 1.79
C ARG A 116 21.38 5.60 0.33
N LEU A 117 20.39 5.89 -0.51
CA LEU A 117 20.46 5.65 -1.95
C LEU A 117 21.59 6.48 -2.60
N ILE A 118 21.74 7.75 -2.21
CA ILE A 118 22.85 8.61 -2.65
C ILE A 118 24.20 8.04 -2.21
N GLN A 119 24.32 7.58 -0.96
CA GLN A 119 25.56 6.95 -0.46
C GLN A 119 25.96 5.68 -1.23
N LEU A 120 25.01 5.02 -1.88
CA LEU A 120 25.22 3.85 -2.72
C LEU A 120 25.41 4.21 -4.21
N GLY A 121 25.48 5.51 -4.53
CA GLY A 121 25.81 6.01 -5.87
C GLY A 121 24.60 6.33 -6.74
N ALA A 122 23.37 6.15 -6.23
CA ALA A 122 22.17 6.51 -6.98
C ALA A 122 22.04 8.02 -7.13
N THR A 123 21.46 8.47 -8.25
CA THR A 123 21.28 9.90 -8.57
C THR A 123 19.82 10.31 -8.36
N PRO A 124 19.50 11.26 -7.47
CA PRO A 124 18.13 11.74 -7.34
C PRO A 124 17.71 12.51 -8.60
N ILE A 125 16.51 12.26 -9.10
CA ILE A 125 15.91 13.03 -10.21
C ILE A 125 15.23 14.30 -9.73
N LEU A 126 14.81 14.32 -8.47
CA LEU A 126 14.10 15.40 -7.80
C LEU A 126 14.46 15.40 -6.31
N ASP A 127 14.15 16.53 -5.68
CA ASP A 127 14.14 16.62 -4.24
C ASP A 127 13.11 15.65 -3.62
N LEU A 128 13.40 15.24 -2.39
CA LEU A 128 12.55 14.36 -1.60
C LEU A 128 11.17 14.99 -1.37
N GLY A 129 10.10 14.34 -1.84
CA GLY A 129 8.73 14.75 -1.54
C GLY A 129 8.35 14.37 -0.11
N LEU A 130 8.04 15.35 0.74
CA LEU A 130 7.70 15.14 2.15
C LEU A 130 6.22 15.41 2.40
N CYS A 131 5.35 14.45 2.10
CA CYS A 131 3.91 14.59 2.37
C CYS A 131 3.65 14.64 3.87
N ASP A 132 2.71 15.50 4.27
CA ASP A 132 2.29 15.69 5.66
C ASP A 132 0.81 15.34 5.82
N TYR A 133 0.52 14.48 6.78
CA TYR A 133 -0.85 14.12 7.16
C TYR A 133 -1.61 15.29 7.79
N GLN A 134 -0.91 16.23 8.45
CA GLN A 134 -1.53 17.38 9.12
C GLN A 134 -1.90 18.52 8.16
N HIS A 135 -1.52 18.42 6.88
CA HIS A 135 -1.81 19.46 5.90
C HIS A 135 -3.29 19.40 5.49
N ASP A 136 -3.95 20.54 5.26
CA ASP A 136 -5.38 20.61 4.90
C ASP A 136 -5.74 19.83 3.63
N LEU A 137 -4.86 19.89 2.62
CA LEU A 137 -4.95 19.11 1.38
C LEU A 137 -4.34 17.68 1.50
N GLY A 138 -4.02 17.26 2.73
CA GLY A 138 -3.35 15.99 3.03
C GLY A 138 -2.08 15.77 2.21
N HIS A 139 -1.87 14.52 1.78
CA HIS A 139 -0.70 14.13 1.01
C HIS A 139 -0.61 14.79 -0.37
N ASP A 140 -1.75 15.22 -0.94
CA ASP A 140 -1.83 15.80 -2.28
C ASP A 140 -1.17 17.17 -2.39
N ALA A 141 -1.04 17.89 -1.28
CA ALA A 141 -0.33 19.16 -1.19
C ALA A 141 1.09 19.09 -1.76
N ILE A 142 1.77 17.95 -1.52
CA ILE A 142 3.14 17.70 -1.97
C ILE A 142 3.15 16.76 -3.16
N LEU A 143 2.31 15.71 -3.15
CA LEU A 143 2.32 14.70 -4.20
C LEU A 143 1.99 15.28 -5.58
N SER A 144 0.99 16.17 -5.67
CA SER A 144 0.54 16.74 -6.95
C SER A 144 1.62 17.61 -7.64
N PRO A 145 2.20 18.63 -6.99
CA PRO A 145 3.30 19.39 -7.61
C PRO A 145 4.54 18.53 -7.85
N TRP A 146 4.89 17.64 -6.91
CA TRP A 146 6.05 16.74 -7.07
C TRP A 146 5.90 15.85 -8.31
N LEU A 147 4.71 15.29 -8.54
CA LEU A 147 4.45 14.47 -9.74
C LEU A 147 4.53 15.30 -11.02
N LYS A 148 4.03 16.54 -11.01
CA LYS A 148 4.12 17.43 -12.18
C LYS A 148 5.58 17.70 -12.54
N ASP A 149 6.42 17.98 -11.56
CA ASP A 149 7.86 18.21 -11.76
C ASP A 149 8.57 16.93 -12.21
N PHE A 150 8.18 15.79 -11.64
CA PHE A 150 8.71 14.48 -12.04
C PHE A 150 8.42 14.20 -13.51
N LEU A 151 7.18 14.46 -13.95
CA LEU A 151 6.79 14.30 -15.35
C LEU A 151 7.55 15.25 -16.27
N SER A 152 7.85 16.48 -15.84
CA SER A 152 8.68 17.40 -16.61
C SER A 152 10.09 16.85 -16.84
N ILE A 153 10.72 16.34 -15.77
CA ILE A 153 12.07 15.79 -15.83
C ILE A 153 12.11 14.48 -16.62
N ILE A 154 11.13 13.60 -16.42
CA ILE A 154 11.14 12.28 -17.07
C ILE A 154 11.02 12.39 -18.61
N LYS A 155 10.34 13.43 -19.13
CA LYS A 155 10.32 13.75 -20.57
C LYS A 155 11.72 13.98 -21.14
N THR A 156 12.64 14.54 -20.37
CA THR A 156 14.02 14.80 -20.83
C THR A 156 14.81 13.50 -21.06
N TYR A 157 14.47 12.44 -20.32
CA TYR A 157 15.06 11.11 -20.48
C TYR A 157 14.32 10.27 -21.53
N PHE A 158 13.01 10.49 -21.69
CA PHE A 158 12.14 9.74 -22.60
C PHE A 158 11.28 10.69 -23.45
N PRO A 159 11.87 11.35 -24.47
CA PRO A 159 11.19 12.39 -25.25
C PRO A 159 10.00 11.89 -26.07
N ASN A 160 9.92 10.58 -26.33
CA ASN A 160 8.84 9.96 -27.11
C ASN A 160 7.62 9.58 -26.26
N ILE A 161 7.63 9.82 -24.94
CA ILE A 161 6.51 9.49 -24.07
C ILE A 161 5.37 10.49 -24.26
N PRO A 162 4.14 10.04 -24.56
CA PRO A 162 2.99 10.92 -24.81
C PRO A 162 2.45 11.49 -23.50
N THR A 163 3.09 12.53 -23.00
CA THR A 163 2.67 13.21 -21.76
C THR A 163 1.50 14.17 -21.95
N ASP A 164 1.24 14.59 -23.18
CA ASP A 164 0.29 15.66 -23.48
C ASP A 164 -1.06 15.11 -23.96
N THR A 165 -1.17 13.79 -24.09
CA THR A 165 -2.38 13.08 -24.51
C THR A 165 -2.68 11.93 -23.55
N ILE A 166 -2.82 12.26 -22.26
CA ILE A 166 -3.39 11.34 -21.28
C ILE A 166 -4.88 11.21 -21.61
N LYS A 167 -5.22 10.35 -22.58
CA LYS A 167 -6.58 9.79 -22.62
C LYS A 167 -6.74 9.05 -21.30
N SER A 168 -7.81 9.34 -20.56
CA SER A 168 -8.17 8.64 -19.32
C SER A 168 -8.51 7.17 -19.64
N SER A 169 -7.52 6.41 -20.06
CA SER A 169 -7.62 4.98 -20.27
C SER A 169 -7.44 4.36 -18.90
N PHE A 170 -8.49 3.69 -18.43
CA PHE A 170 -8.41 2.88 -17.23
C PHE A 170 -7.30 1.84 -17.45
N VAL A 171 -6.26 1.87 -16.61
CA VAL A 171 -5.21 0.85 -16.62
C VAL A 171 -5.48 -0.12 -15.47
N PRO A 172 -6.09 -1.30 -15.75
CA PRO A 172 -6.34 -2.28 -14.71
C PRO A 172 -5.02 -2.87 -14.21
N ARG A 173 -4.77 -2.78 -12.90
CA ARG A 173 -3.73 -3.60 -12.23
C ARG A 173 -4.09 -5.08 -12.28
N TRP A 174 -5.39 -5.38 -12.15
CA TRP A 174 -5.91 -6.72 -12.04
C TRP A 174 -6.88 -7.04 -13.17
N LYS A 175 -6.74 -8.24 -13.72
CA LYS A 175 -7.72 -8.89 -14.59
C LYS A 175 -8.70 -9.63 -13.68
N VAL A 176 -9.96 -9.23 -13.72
CA VAL A 176 -11.03 -9.82 -12.91
C VAL A 176 -11.95 -10.61 -13.83
N SER A 177 -12.31 -11.83 -13.44
CA SER A 177 -13.26 -12.67 -14.17
C SER A 177 -14.19 -13.41 -13.22
N LEU A 178 -15.44 -13.60 -13.62
CA LEU A 178 -16.42 -14.36 -12.84
C LEU A 178 -16.11 -15.87 -12.90
N ILE A 179 -16.04 -16.51 -11.75
CA ILE A 179 -16.02 -17.97 -11.65
C ILE A 179 -17.47 -18.45 -11.71
N LYS A 180 -17.92 -18.88 -12.90
CA LYS A 180 -19.20 -19.56 -13.05
C LYS A 180 -19.08 -20.96 -12.47
N THR A 181 -19.47 -21.16 -11.22
CA THR A 181 -19.64 -22.50 -10.65
C THR A 181 -21.02 -23.02 -11.04
N GLU A 182 -21.09 -24.07 -11.87
CA GLU A 182 -22.35 -24.69 -12.32
C GLU A 182 -23.11 -25.44 -11.21
N ASN A 183 -22.54 -25.58 -10.01
CA ASN A 183 -23.20 -26.23 -8.88
C ASN A 183 -23.46 -25.22 -7.77
N HIS A 184 -24.65 -24.62 -7.77
CA HIS A 184 -25.29 -24.16 -6.54
C HIS A 184 -25.77 -25.39 -5.75
N GLU A 185 -24.82 -26.20 -5.26
CA GLU A 185 -25.14 -27.15 -4.21
C GLU A 185 -25.28 -26.37 -2.90
N ASN A 186 -26.54 -26.18 -2.54
CA ASN A 186 -27.09 -26.10 -1.18
C ASN A 186 -26.06 -25.87 -0.06
N GLY A 187 -26.10 -24.68 0.54
CA GLY A 187 -25.86 -24.55 1.97
C GLY A 187 -24.44 -24.84 2.46
N ALA A 188 -23.41 -24.76 1.61
CA ALA A 188 -22.06 -24.56 2.13
C ALA A 188 -22.03 -23.17 2.79
N THR A 189 -22.17 -23.16 4.12
CA THR A 189 -21.93 -22.03 5.01
C THR A 189 -20.53 -21.49 4.72
N PHE A 190 -20.42 -20.46 3.89
CA PHE A 190 -19.18 -19.71 3.68
C PHE A 190 -18.91 -18.80 4.87
N ASN A 191 -18.81 -19.40 6.06
CA ASN A 191 -18.33 -18.79 7.30
C ASN A 191 -16.81 -18.95 7.45
N GLU A 192 -16.11 -19.41 6.41
CA GLU A 192 -14.66 -19.26 6.38
C GLU A 192 -14.35 -17.81 6.02
N ASP A 193 -14.21 -17.02 7.07
CA ASP A 193 -13.81 -15.62 6.99
C ASP A 193 -12.58 -15.48 6.05
N ILE A 194 -12.63 -14.50 5.14
CA ILE A 194 -11.65 -14.31 4.06
C ILE A 194 -10.21 -14.22 4.55
N TYR A 195 -10.02 -13.92 5.84
CA TYR A 195 -8.72 -13.85 6.47
C TYR A 195 -8.19 -15.22 6.96
N PHE A 196 -9.04 -16.25 7.05
CA PHE A 196 -8.68 -17.62 7.45
C PHE A 196 -8.52 -18.57 6.26
N ARG A 197 -8.78 -18.09 5.04
CA ARG A 197 -8.70 -18.92 3.83
C ARG A 197 -7.24 -19.23 3.46
N ASN A 198 -6.88 -20.51 3.56
CA ASN A 198 -5.70 -21.22 3.04
C ASN A 198 -4.46 -20.38 2.66
N GLY A 199 -3.46 -20.37 3.55
CA GLY A 199 -2.05 -20.10 3.20
C GLY A 199 -1.62 -18.64 3.17
N ARG A 200 -2.53 -17.67 3.36
CA ARG A 200 -2.14 -16.27 3.62
C ARG A 200 -1.61 -16.15 5.05
N LYS A 201 -0.29 -16.18 5.19
CA LYS A 201 0.39 -15.69 6.39
C LYS A 201 0.30 -14.17 6.37
N ASP A 202 -0.82 -13.62 6.82
CA ASP A 202 -0.86 -12.21 7.17
C ASP A 202 0.20 -11.97 8.26
N HIS A 203 0.91 -10.85 8.21
CA HIS A 203 1.99 -10.58 9.18
C HIS A 203 1.46 -10.40 10.62
N PHE A 204 0.14 -10.27 10.76
CA PHE A 204 -0.56 -10.26 12.04
C PHE A 204 -0.76 -11.71 12.52
N LEU A 205 0.08 -12.06 13.49
CA LEU A 205 0.09 -13.30 14.26
C LEU A 205 -1.31 -13.72 14.71
N ASP A 206 -1.59 -15.03 14.64
CA ASP A 206 -2.69 -15.74 15.33
C ASP A 206 -3.99 -14.95 15.53
N THR A 207 -4.86 -14.97 14.52
CA THR A 207 -6.20 -14.41 14.71
C THR A 207 -7.07 -15.32 15.56
N SER A 208 -7.85 -14.72 16.45
CA SER A 208 -8.76 -15.42 17.36
C SER A 208 -10.11 -14.72 17.37
N TYR A 209 -11.20 -15.48 17.57
CA TYR A 209 -12.52 -14.92 17.80
C TYR A 209 -12.69 -14.52 19.27
N PHE A 210 -13.32 -13.36 19.48
CA PHE A 210 -13.65 -12.85 20.80
C PHE A 210 -15.14 -12.57 20.89
N GLU A 211 -15.73 -12.90 22.04
CA GLU A 211 -17.06 -12.48 22.43
C GLU A 211 -16.97 -11.11 23.11
N VAL A 212 -17.87 -10.19 22.76
CA VAL A 212 -17.99 -8.92 23.47
C VAL A 212 -18.76 -9.18 24.76
N GLU A 213 -18.05 -9.27 25.88
CA GLU A 213 -18.66 -9.48 27.20
C GLU A 213 -19.35 -8.21 27.71
N LYS A 214 -18.71 -7.05 27.51
CA LYS A 214 -19.27 -5.75 27.91
C LYS A 214 -18.95 -4.69 26.87
N ASN A 215 -19.89 -3.76 26.69
CA ASN A 215 -19.73 -2.59 25.84
C ASN A 215 -20.42 -1.40 26.52
N ILE A 216 -19.65 -0.57 27.21
CA ILE A 216 -20.17 0.46 28.11
C ILE A 216 -19.73 1.83 27.60
N ARG A 217 -20.69 2.74 27.40
CA ARG A 217 -20.38 4.15 27.13
C ARG A 217 -19.80 4.80 28.40
N THR A 218 -18.65 5.45 28.26
CA THR A 218 -17.93 6.13 29.36
C THR A 218 -18.14 7.64 29.34
N THR A 219 -18.61 8.20 28.22
CA THR A 219 -19.04 9.60 28.14
C THR A 219 -20.49 9.75 28.59
N ASP A 220 -20.84 10.94 29.06
CA ASP A 220 -22.24 11.30 29.33
C ASP A 220 -23.10 11.13 28.07
N GLU A 221 -24.36 10.73 28.21
CA GLU A 221 -25.29 10.47 27.10
C GLU A 221 -25.52 11.71 26.20
N THR A 222 -25.46 12.90 26.80
CA THR A 222 -25.65 14.18 26.09
C THR A 222 -24.40 14.65 25.37
N HIS A 223 -23.24 14.06 25.67
CA HIS A 223 -21.99 14.42 25.01
C HIS A 223 -22.01 13.99 23.53
N PHE A 224 -21.50 14.83 22.64
CA PHE A 224 -21.55 14.58 21.20
C PHE A 224 -20.65 13.41 20.74
N GLN A 225 -19.60 13.10 21.51
CA GLN A 225 -18.73 11.93 21.29
C GLN A 225 -19.13 10.76 22.19
N ASP A 226 -19.35 9.60 21.58
CA ASP A 226 -19.55 8.31 22.25
C ASP A 226 -18.18 7.62 22.38
N VAL A 227 -17.66 7.52 23.61
CA VAL A 227 -16.44 6.77 23.93
C VAL A 227 -16.86 5.53 24.72
N ARG A 228 -16.34 4.35 24.34
CA ARG A 228 -16.75 3.08 24.96
C ARG A 228 -15.61 2.29 25.55
N LEU A 229 -15.87 1.67 26.70
CA LEU A 229 -15.08 0.61 27.29
C LEU A 229 -15.65 -0.74 26.84
N ILE A 230 -14.85 -1.50 26.09
CA ILE A 230 -15.23 -2.81 25.57
C ILE A 230 -14.42 -3.88 26.29
N THR A 231 -15.09 -4.87 26.86
CA THR A 231 -14.48 -6.07 27.45
C THR A 231 -14.68 -7.24 26.50
N LEU A 232 -13.59 -7.90 26.14
CA LEU A 232 -13.56 -9.03 25.22
C LEU A 232 -13.21 -10.31 25.97
N LYS A 233 -13.92 -11.39 25.66
CA LYS A 233 -13.70 -12.74 26.21
C LYS A 233 -13.23 -13.66 25.09
N VAL A 234 -12.18 -14.44 25.35
CA VAL A 234 -11.65 -15.42 24.38
C VAL A 234 -12.64 -16.57 24.24
N CYS A 235 -12.97 -16.94 23.01
CA CYS A 235 -13.92 -18.03 22.72
C CYS A 235 -13.28 -19.44 22.77
N GLU A 236 -11.95 -19.53 22.70
CA GLU A 236 -11.18 -20.77 22.67
C GLU A 236 -10.39 -20.98 23.98
N ASP A 237 -10.06 -22.23 24.31
CA ASP A 237 -9.17 -22.58 25.45
C ASP A 237 -7.70 -22.15 25.23
N LYS A 238 -7.45 -21.28 24.25
CA LYS A 238 -6.14 -20.74 23.95
C LYS A 238 -5.84 -19.58 24.90
N LEU A 239 -4.84 -19.76 25.75
CA LEU A 239 -4.26 -18.66 26.52
C LEU A 239 -3.68 -17.61 25.57
N LEU A 240 -4.21 -16.39 25.62
CA LEU A 240 -3.62 -15.23 24.96
C LEU A 240 -2.43 -14.74 25.79
N ASP A 241 -1.23 -14.76 25.19
CA ASP A 241 -0.06 -14.09 25.76
C ASP A 241 -0.07 -12.63 25.31
N TYR A 242 -0.38 -11.72 26.23
CA TYR A 242 -0.30 -10.28 26.01
C TYR A 242 0.15 -9.57 27.28
N LYS A 243 0.73 -8.38 27.11
CA LYS A 243 1.21 -7.52 28.20
C LYS A 243 0.53 -6.16 28.15
N PRO A 244 0.40 -5.46 29.29
CA PRO A 244 -0.04 -4.08 29.29
C PRO A 244 0.82 -3.22 28.35
N GLY A 245 0.17 -2.52 27.42
CA GLY A 245 0.83 -1.72 26.38
C GLY A 245 0.87 -2.39 25.00
N ASP A 246 0.54 -3.67 24.89
CA ASP A 246 0.37 -4.33 23.60
C ASP A 246 -0.84 -3.76 22.84
N VAL A 247 -0.79 -3.85 21.51
CA VAL A 247 -1.83 -3.33 20.61
C VAL A 247 -2.70 -4.46 20.11
N PHE A 248 -4.02 -4.28 20.25
CA PHE A 248 -5.01 -5.19 19.70
C PHE A 248 -5.52 -4.66 18.36
N ASN A 249 -5.38 -5.44 17.28
CA ASN A 249 -5.89 -5.09 15.96
C ASN A 249 -7.29 -5.69 15.77
N ILE A 250 -8.31 -4.84 15.72
CA ILE A 250 -9.69 -5.25 15.44
C ILE A 250 -9.90 -5.20 13.93
N ARG A 251 -10.45 -6.29 13.37
CA ARG A 251 -10.84 -6.36 11.96
C ARG A 251 -12.31 -5.93 11.81
N PRO A 252 -12.61 -4.74 11.27
CA PRO A 252 -13.98 -4.29 11.11
C PRO A 252 -14.66 -5.03 9.95
N ARG A 253 -15.99 -4.96 9.93
CA ARG A 253 -16.82 -5.31 8.78
C ARG A 253 -17.65 -4.08 8.41
N ASN A 254 -17.88 -3.86 7.13
CA ASN A 254 -18.81 -2.83 6.68
C ASN A 254 -20.21 -3.10 7.22
N SER A 255 -21.00 -2.04 7.41
CA SER A 255 -22.41 -2.19 7.81
C SER A 255 -23.19 -2.91 6.71
N LYS A 256 -24.34 -3.48 7.05
CA LYS A 256 -25.19 -4.12 6.04
C LYS A 256 -25.71 -3.08 5.06
N GLU A 257 -26.05 -1.91 5.59
CA GLU A 257 -26.56 -0.76 4.85
C GLU A 257 -25.55 -0.29 3.80
N ASP A 258 -24.27 -0.10 4.16
CA ASP A 258 -23.22 0.31 3.21
C ASP A 258 -22.98 -0.75 2.12
N VAL A 259 -23.13 -2.03 2.47
CA VAL A 259 -22.98 -3.13 1.51
C VAL A 259 -24.17 -3.15 0.55
N ASP A 260 -25.39 -3.04 1.06
CA ASP A 260 -26.61 -3.02 0.25
C ASP A 260 -26.59 -1.79 -0.70
N ASP A 261 -26.23 -0.60 -0.19
CA ASP A 261 -26.09 0.63 -0.99
C ASP A 261 -25.10 0.46 -2.15
N LEU A 262 -23.96 -0.21 -1.93
CA LEU A 262 -22.98 -0.48 -2.99
C LEU A 262 -23.58 -1.36 -4.10
N PHE A 263 -24.34 -2.40 -3.74
CA PHE A 263 -24.93 -3.30 -4.73
C PHE A 263 -26.12 -2.66 -5.45
N ASP A 264 -26.85 -1.76 -4.79
CA ASP A 264 -27.89 -0.95 -5.43
C ASP A 264 -27.28 -0.01 -6.49
N ILE A 265 -26.10 0.56 -6.24
CA ILE A 265 -25.35 1.34 -7.24
C ILE A 265 -24.98 0.45 -8.44
N PHE A 266 -24.46 -0.76 -8.20
CA PHE A 266 -24.13 -1.69 -9.29
C PHE A 266 -25.36 -2.04 -10.14
N ASP A 267 -26.48 -2.36 -9.49
CA ASP A 267 -27.73 -2.68 -10.17
C ASP A 267 -28.26 -1.49 -10.99
N THR A 268 -28.21 -0.27 -10.44
CA THR A 268 -28.62 0.97 -11.13
C THR A 268 -27.76 1.29 -12.35
N HIS A 269 -26.49 0.87 -12.34
CA HIS A 269 -25.55 1.05 -13.46
C HIS A 269 -25.47 -0.16 -14.39
N ASN A 270 -26.41 -1.10 -14.30
CA ASN A 270 -26.46 -2.34 -15.09
C ASN A 270 -25.18 -3.18 -14.99
N LEU A 271 -24.50 -3.14 -13.84
CA LEU A 271 -23.36 -3.99 -13.53
C LEU A 271 -23.85 -5.27 -12.86
N ASP A 272 -23.81 -6.39 -13.60
CA ASP A 272 -24.17 -7.71 -13.06
C ASP A 272 -23.05 -8.24 -12.13
N ILE A 273 -23.04 -7.75 -10.89
CA ILE A 273 -22.17 -8.22 -9.81
C ILE A 273 -23.03 -8.37 -8.56
N LYS A 274 -23.16 -9.59 -8.04
CA LYS A 274 -23.94 -9.89 -6.84
C LYS A 274 -23.05 -10.24 -5.63
N PRO A 275 -23.54 -10.07 -4.39
CA PRO A 275 -22.74 -10.34 -3.18
C PRO A 275 -22.15 -11.75 -3.10
N TYR A 276 -22.80 -12.73 -3.72
CA TYR A 276 -22.40 -14.13 -3.72
C TYR A 276 -21.49 -14.53 -4.90
N TYR A 277 -21.16 -13.59 -5.81
CA TYR A 277 -20.30 -13.88 -6.95
C TYR A 277 -18.86 -14.16 -6.51
N ARG A 278 -18.24 -15.16 -7.15
CA ARG A 278 -16.82 -15.47 -6.97
C ARG A 278 -16.01 -14.87 -8.09
N LEU A 279 -15.05 -14.04 -7.74
CA LEU A 279 -14.17 -13.37 -8.70
C LEU A 279 -12.80 -14.03 -8.68
N LYS A 280 -12.29 -14.38 -9.86
CA LYS A 280 -10.88 -14.71 -10.08
C LYS A 280 -10.14 -13.42 -10.40
N VAL A 281 -9.16 -13.08 -9.56
CA VAL A 281 -8.34 -11.87 -9.68
C VAL A 281 -6.92 -12.28 -10.07
N GLU A 282 -6.43 -11.81 -11.22
CA GLU A 282 -5.09 -12.10 -11.75
C GLU A 282 -4.36 -10.78 -12.03
N GLN A 283 -3.03 -10.71 -11.87
CA GLN A 283 -2.29 -9.48 -12.17
C GLN A 283 -2.16 -9.27 -13.69
N CYS A 284 -2.51 -8.09 -14.20
CA CYS A 284 -2.46 -7.79 -15.64
C CYS A 284 -1.04 -7.71 -16.20
N HIS A 285 -0.06 -7.33 -15.38
CA HIS A 285 1.26 -6.86 -15.84
C HIS A 285 2.43 -7.75 -15.43
N ASP A 286 2.16 -8.95 -14.91
CA ASP A 286 3.19 -9.97 -14.77
C ASP A 286 3.39 -10.63 -16.14
N GLY A 287 4.25 -10.02 -16.95
CA GLY A 287 4.80 -10.69 -18.10
C GLY A 287 5.56 -11.94 -17.65
N LYS A 288 5.12 -13.10 -18.16
CA LYS A 288 6.10 -13.99 -18.79
C LYS A 288 6.69 -13.30 -20.01
#